data_AF-A0A1R3GVX8-F1
#
_entry.id   AF-A0A1R3GVX8-F1
#
_cell.length_a   1.000
_cell.length_b   1.000
_cell.length_c   1.000
_cell.angle_alpha   90.00
_cell.angle_beta   90.00
_cell.angle_gamma   90.00
#
_symmetry.space_group_name_H-M   'P 1'
#
loop_
_entity.id
_entity.type
_entity.pdbx_description
1 polymer ?
#
loop_
_entity_poly.entity_id
_entity_poly.type
_entity_poly.pdbx_seq_one_letter_code
_entity_poly.pdbx_strand_id
1 'polypeptide(L)' 'MGGTGEPTEVSSVVALLCLPAASFVTGQMFYINGGFTLNGPFFPFPSNIS' A
#
# COMPACT_ATOMS: atom_id res chain seq x y z
N MET A 1 0.28 1.25 16.47
CA MET A 1 -0.09 0.69 15.15
C MET A 1 -0.46 1.86 14.28
N GLY A 2 0.20 2.07 13.14
CA GLY A 2 -0.42 2.86 12.07
C GLY A 2 -1.81 2.25 11.81
N GLY A 3 -2.82 3.08 11.57
CA GLY A 3 -4.23 2.69 11.62
C GLY A 3 -4.58 1.44 10.80
N THR A 4 -5.77 0.89 11.05
CA THR A 4 -6.33 -0.17 10.20
C THR A 4 -6.39 0.31 8.75
N GLY A 5 -5.99 -0.52 7.81
CA GLY A 5 -6.07 -0.19 6.39
C GLY A 5 -7.52 -0.01 5.93
N GLU A 6 -7.76 0.99 5.11
CA GLU A 6 -9.10 1.31 4.59
C GLU A 6 -9.30 0.72 3.19
N PRO A 7 -10.52 0.24 2.84
CA PRO A 7 -10.80 -0.28 1.50
C PRO A 7 -10.47 0.71 0.38
N THR A 8 -10.57 2.01 0.68
CA THR A 8 -10.25 3.09 -0.25
C THR A 8 -8.79 3.04 -0.70
N GLU A 9 -7.86 2.68 0.19
CA GLU A 9 -6.43 2.59 -0.13
C GLU A 9 -6.19 1.53 -1.23
N VAL A 10 -6.85 0.37 -1.13
CA VAL A 10 -6.78 -0.68 -2.16
C VAL A 10 -7.46 -0.23 -3.45
N SER A 11 -8.65 0.35 -3.35
CA SER A 11 -9.44 0.76 -4.53
C SER A 11 -8.73 1.83 -5.38
N SER A 12 -7.97 2.73 -4.73
CA SER A 12 -7.24 3.79 -5.42
C SER A 12 -6.12 3.24 -6.32
N VAL A 13 -5.40 2.20 -5.86
CA VAL A 13 -4.37 1.52 -6.64
C VAL A 13 -4.99 0.76 -7.81
N VAL A 14 -6.12 0.08 -7.58
CA VAL A 14 -6.86 -0.59 -8.65
C VAL A 14 -7.31 0.42 -9.71
N ALA A 15 -7.86 1.57 -9.29
CA ALA A 15 -8.28 2.62 -10.20
C ALA A 15 -7.10 3.18 -11.01
N LEU A 16 -5.93 3.36 -10.40
CA LEU A 16 -4.70 3.78 -11.09
C LEU A 16 -4.27 2.74 -12.14
N LEU A 17 -4.29 1.45 -11.79
CA LEU A 17 -3.94 0.36 -12.72
C LEU A 17 -4.90 0.26 -13.93
N CYS A 18 -6.12 0.78 -13.81
CA CYS A 18 -7.05 0.89 -14.93
C CYS A 18 -6.78 2.07 -15.88
N LEU A 19 -5.91 3.02 -15.50
CA LEU A 19 -5.57 4.15 -16.36
C LEU A 19 -4.63 3.72 -17.51
N PRO A 20 -4.70 4.37 -18.69
CA PRO A 20 -3.77 4.08 -19.80
C PRO A 20 -2.29 4.23 -19.43
N ALA A 21 -1.99 5.09 -18.44
CA ALA A 21 -0.64 5.30 -17.92
C ALA A 21 -0.03 4.04 -17.26
N ALA A 22 -0.86 3.10 -16.82
CA ALA A 22 -0.41 1.83 -16.24
C ALA A 22 -0.29 0.68 -17.27
N SER A 23 -0.43 0.97 -18.57
CA SER A 23 -0.43 -0.06 -19.64
C SER A 23 0.80 -0.97 -19.69
N PHE A 24 1.94 -0.51 -19.20
CA PHE A 24 3.18 -1.30 -19.12
C PHE A 24 3.38 -2.01 -17.78
N VAL A 25 2.48 -1.81 -16.83
CA VAL A 25 2.55 -2.37 -15.48
C VAL A 25 1.74 -3.66 -15.45
N THR A 26 2.40 -4.78 -15.74
CA THR A 26 1.78 -6.12 -15.77
C THR A 26 2.67 -7.15 -15.08
N GLY A 27 2.06 -8.23 -14.56
CA GLY A 27 2.76 -9.33 -13.90
C GLY A 27 3.28 -9.03 -12.48
N GLN A 28 3.04 -7.83 -11.95
CA GLN A 28 3.54 -7.40 -10.65
C GLN A 28 2.56 -7.72 -9.52
N MET A 29 3.09 -8.06 -8.34
CA MET A 29 2.33 -8.09 -7.08
C MET A 29 2.49 -6.77 -6.33
N PHE A 30 1.38 -6.17 -5.92
CA PHE A 30 1.34 -4.92 -5.15
C PHE A 30 0.93 -5.18 -3.70
N TYR A 31 1.74 -4.73 -2.74
CA TYR A 31 1.45 -4.82 -1.31
C TYR A 31 0.91 -3.48 -0.79
N ILE A 32 -0.34 -3.47 -0.34
CA ILE A 32 -1.02 -2.30 0.21
C ILE A 32 -1.32 -2.57 1.68
N ASN A 33 -0.29 -2.55 2.51
CA ASN A 33 -0.39 -2.91 3.93
C ASN A 33 0.49 -2.06 4.86
N GLY A 34 0.79 -0.82 4.46
CA GLY A 34 1.61 0.10 5.26
C GLY A 34 3.06 -0.37 5.47
N GLY A 35 3.58 -1.25 4.60
CA GLY A 35 4.94 -1.78 4.69
C GLY A 35 5.09 -3.01 5.59
N PHE A 36 3.99 -3.60 6.07
CA PHE A 36 4.02 -4.78 6.94
C PHE A 36 4.76 -5.97 6.32
N THR A 37 4.64 -6.19 4.99
CA THR A 37 5.34 -7.30 4.31
C THR A 37 6.86 -7.20 4.44
N LEU A 38 7.41 -5.99 4.43
CA LEU A 38 8.87 -5.76 4.47
C LEU A 38 9.40 -5.63 5.89
N ASN A 39 8.60 -5.02 6.76
CA ASN A 39 9.02 -4.58 8.09
C ASN A 39 8.60 -5.56 9.20
N GLY A 40 7.65 -6.44 8.92
CA GLY A 40 7.08 -7.37 9.90
C GLY A 40 6.30 -6.67 11.01
N PRO A 41 5.76 -7.43 11.98
CA PRO A 41 4.93 -6.89 13.06
C PRO A 41 5.71 -6.05 14.09
N PHE A 42 7.05 -6.11 14.07
CA PHE A 42 7.89 -5.55 15.13
C PHE A 42 8.62 -4.26 14.72
N PHE A 43 8.41 -3.75 13.51
CA PHE A 43 9.10 -2.52 13.12
C PHE A 43 8.59 -1.34 13.94
N PRO A 44 9.47 -0.60 14.63
CA PRO A 44 9.06 0.52 15.46
C PRO A 44 8.64 1.67 14.54
N PHE A 45 7.33 1.93 14.46
CA PHE A 45 6.85 3.20 13.91
C PHE A 45 7.33 4.33 14.84
N PRO A 46 8.11 5.31 14.35
CA PRO A 46 8.48 6.45 15.16
C PRO A 46 7.20 7.19 15.55
N SER A 47 6.93 7.32 16.84
CA SER A 47 5.72 7.90 17.42
C SER A 47 5.62 9.43 17.26
N ASN A 48 6.27 10.03 16.26
CA ASN A 48 6.40 11.48 16.12
C ASN A 48 6.20 11.99 14.68
N ILE A 49 5.30 11.38 13.92
CA ILE A 49 4.74 12.07 12.75
C ILE A 49 3.25 12.25 13.05
N SER A 50 2.96 13.43 13.60
CA SER A 50 1.64 14.05 13.69
C SER A 50 1.04 14.26 12.30
#